data_AF-A0A7X8R4T1-F1
#
_entry.id   AF-A0A7X8R4T1-F1
#
_cell.length_a   1.000
_cell.length_b   1.000
_cell.length_c   1.000
_cell.angle_alpha   90.00
_cell.angle_beta   90.00
_cell.angle_gamma   90.00
#
_symmetry.space_group_name_H-M   'P 1'
#
loop_
_entity.id
_entity.type
_entity.pdbx_description
1 polymer ?
#
loop_
_entity_poly.entity_id
_entity_poly.type
_entity_poly.pdbx_seq_one_letter_code
_entity_poly.pdbx_strand_id
1 'polypeptide(L)'
;MKLRTKIISGFIILALMLSIAGMWSIYELKSMGRTVLGLLDDNYKSIDATKTMIEALEREDSAILLLLLGNRQEGINILASADSLFESGFAAARNNVTIAGEQALIDSIKVQYQAYKHLWENPMKDHQREANLNWYFQNIHTPFLDLKTTLRVLMTLNHQFMFRTASDMNDKANRAIMPGVVAVLAALIFTALFSHFVHVYFVNPIIKINKSIKNVLDHRAAFTVEIETNDEIGELASSLNKLSALFKN
;
A
#
# COMPACT_ATOMS: atom_id res chain seq x y z
N MET A 1 1.50 -16.91 44.41
CA MET A 1 2.06 -17.43 43.14
C MET A 1 3.54 -17.64 43.36
N LYS A 2 4.14 -18.71 42.82
CA LYS A 2 5.59 -18.92 42.85
C LYS A 2 6.32 -17.76 42.13
N LEU A 3 7.48 -17.37 42.63
CA LEU A 3 8.33 -16.27 42.16
C LEU A 3 8.60 -16.41 40.66
N ARG A 4 8.95 -17.62 40.24
CA ARG A 4 9.16 -17.98 38.83
C ARG A 4 7.94 -17.66 37.97
N THR A 5 6.74 -18.03 38.42
CA THR A 5 5.49 -17.79 37.67
C THR A 5 5.15 -16.30 37.63
N LYS A 6 5.42 -15.56 38.71
CA LYS A 6 5.21 -14.10 38.80
C LYS A 6 6.11 -13.33 37.82
N ILE A 7 7.38 -13.72 37.71
CA ILE A 7 8.33 -13.11 36.75
C ILE A 7 7.97 -13.50 35.30
N ILE A 8 7.78 -14.80 35.03
CA ILE A 8 7.50 -15.30 33.68
C ILE A 8 6.18 -14.74 33.15
N SER A 9 5.14 -14.60 33.97
CA SER A 9 3.86 -14.04 33.52
C SER A 9 3.98 -12.60 33.02
N GLY A 10 4.79 -11.75 33.67
CA GLY A 10 5.05 -10.40 33.19
C GLY A 10 5.73 -10.37 31.82
N PHE A 11 6.73 -11.22 31.61
CA PHE A 11 7.39 -11.36 30.30
C PHE A 11 6.47 -11.95 29.23
N ILE A 12 5.60 -12.91 29.57
CA ILE A 12 4.61 -13.48 28.65
C ILE A 12 3.59 -12.42 28.21
N ILE A 13 3.10 -11.59 29.14
CA ILE A 13 2.18 -10.49 28.81
C ILE A 13 2.84 -9.52 27.83
N LEU A 14 4.10 -9.15 28.10
CA LEU A 14 4.88 -8.27 27.23
C LEU A 14 5.07 -8.88 25.84
N ALA A 15 5.42 -10.16 25.77
CA ALA A 15 5.58 -10.89 24.51
C ALA A 15 4.28 -10.99 23.71
N LEU A 16 3.14 -11.26 24.38
CA LEU A 16 1.81 -11.29 23.75
C LEU A 16 1.42 -9.93 23.20
N MET A 17 1.60 -8.86 23.98
CA MET A 17 1.30 -7.50 23.54
C MET A 17 2.10 -7.13 22.29
N LEU A 18 3.41 -7.38 22.28
CA LEU A 18 4.27 -7.12 21.13
C LEU A 18 3.89 -7.98 19.92
N SER A 19 3.54 -9.25 20.15
CA SER A 19 3.15 -10.17 19.07
C SER A 19 1.85 -9.73 18.39
N ILE A 20 0.83 -9.34 19.17
CA ILE A 20 -0.45 -8.85 18.65
C ILE A 20 -0.24 -7.55 17.87
N ALA A 21 0.53 -6.61 18.43
CA ALA A 21 0.86 -5.35 17.76
C ALA A 21 1.62 -5.57 16.45
N GLY A 22 2.62 -6.46 16.46
CA GLY A 22 3.39 -6.82 15.28
C GLY A 22 2.53 -7.48 14.20
N MET A 23 1.70 -8.45 14.58
CA MET A 23 0.79 -9.13 13.67
C MET A 23 -0.22 -8.16 13.04
N TRP A 24 -0.78 -7.26 13.86
CA TRP A 24 -1.70 -6.23 13.38
C TRP A 24 -1.03 -5.26 12.39
N SER A 25 0.18 -4.79 12.71
CA SER A 25 0.96 -3.92 11.84
C SER A 25 1.27 -4.59 10.49
N ILE A 26 1.68 -5.86 10.50
CA ILE A 26 1.94 -6.63 9.29
C ILE A 26 0.66 -6.80 8.46
N TYR A 27 -0.48 -7.09 9.10
CA TYR A 27 -1.76 -7.23 8.42
C TYR A 27 -2.17 -5.94 7.70
N GLU A 28 -2.09 -4.80 8.39
CA GLU A 28 -2.46 -3.49 7.85
C GLU A 28 -1.56 -3.11 6.67
N LEU A 29 -0.24 -3.28 6.81
CA LEU A 29 0.71 -3.04 5.72
C LEU A 29 0.44 -3.92 4.50
N LYS A 30 0.14 -5.21 4.70
CA LYS A 30 -0.16 -6.15 3.60
C LYS A 30 -1.50 -5.87 2.93
N SER A 31 -2.49 -5.38 3.67
CA SER A 31 -3.79 -4.95 3.13
C SER A 31 -3.63 -3.72 2.24
N MET A 32 -2.86 -2.73 2.72
CA MET A 32 -2.54 -1.51 1.97
C MET A 32 -1.80 -1.83 0.67
N GLY A 33 -0.73 -2.62 0.73
CA GLY A 33 0.08 -2.95 -0.46
C GLY A 33 -0.73 -3.64 -1.57
N ARG A 34 -1.66 -4.55 -1.24
CA ARG A 34 -2.51 -5.23 -2.23
C ARG A 34 -3.50 -4.28 -2.90
N THR A 35 -4.10 -3.37 -2.14
CA THR A 35 -5.05 -2.39 -2.68
C THR A 35 -4.36 -1.38 -3.60
N VAL A 36 -3.14 -0.96 -3.24
CA VAL A 36 -2.31 -0.05 -4.04
C VAL A 36 -1.93 -0.68 -5.38
N LEU A 37 -1.44 -1.91 -5.36
CA LEU A 37 -0.99 -2.60 -6.58
C LEU A 37 -2.12 -2.86 -7.57
N GLY A 38 -3.31 -3.27 -7.08
CA GLY A 38 -4.47 -3.47 -7.95
C GLY A 38 -4.93 -2.18 -8.62
N LEU A 39 -5.07 -1.10 -7.84
CA LEU A 39 -5.49 0.20 -8.39
C LEU A 39 -4.46 0.77 -9.38
N LEU A 40 -3.16 0.62 -9.12
CA LEU A 40 -2.12 1.06 -10.05
C LEU A 40 -2.11 0.24 -11.34
N ASP A 41 -2.27 -1.09 -11.24
CA ASP A 41 -2.32 -1.98 -12.40
C ASP A 41 -3.52 -1.66 -13.31
N ASP A 42 -4.70 -1.46 -12.72
CA ASP A 42 -5.91 -1.11 -13.47
C ASP A 42 -5.76 0.27 -14.13
N ASN A 43 -5.28 1.30 -13.42
CA ASN A 43 -5.04 2.61 -14.02
C ASN A 43 -3.98 2.58 -15.13
N TYR A 44 -2.92 1.80 -14.94
CA TYR A 44 -1.86 1.65 -15.93
C TYR A 44 -2.40 1.02 -17.22
N LYS A 45 -3.23 -0.03 -17.12
CA LYS A 45 -3.91 -0.64 -18.27
C LYS A 45 -4.78 0.34 -19.03
N SER A 46 -5.58 1.16 -18.35
CA SER A 46 -6.40 2.18 -19.02
C SER A 46 -5.56 3.26 -19.73
N ILE A 47 -4.44 3.69 -19.12
CA ILE A 47 -3.50 4.64 -19.73
C ILE A 47 -2.82 4.02 -20.97
N ASP A 48 -2.32 2.80 -20.85
CA ASP A 48 -1.65 2.08 -21.95
C ASP A 48 -2.60 1.79 -23.11
N ALA A 49 -3.83 1.40 -22.81
CA ALA A 49 -4.89 1.24 -23.81
C ALA A 49 -5.21 2.55 -24.54
N THR A 50 -5.28 3.67 -23.81
CA THR A 50 -5.53 4.99 -24.40
C THR A 50 -4.36 5.47 -25.26
N LYS A 51 -3.12 5.25 -24.80
CA LYS A 51 -1.91 5.52 -25.57
C LYS A 51 -1.88 4.71 -26.87
N THR A 52 -2.17 3.41 -26.79
CA THR A 52 -2.27 2.51 -27.94
C THR A 52 -3.28 3.04 -28.96
N MET A 53 -4.46 3.50 -28.52
CA MET A 53 -5.46 4.10 -29.40
C MET A 53 -4.98 5.41 -30.06
N ILE A 54 -4.27 6.28 -29.31
CA ILE A 54 -3.72 7.53 -29.87
C ILE A 54 -2.66 7.22 -30.94
N GLU A 55 -1.74 6.30 -30.67
CA GLU A 55 -0.70 5.90 -31.62
C GLU A 55 -1.29 5.24 -32.87
N ALA A 56 -2.30 4.38 -32.69
CA ALA A 56 -3.03 3.79 -33.81
C ALA A 56 -3.73 4.86 -34.67
N LEU A 57 -4.42 5.81 -34.04
CA LEU A 57 -5.10 6.91 -34.73
C LEU A 57 -4.12 7.81 -35.51
N GLU A 58 -2.94 8.11 -34.96
CA GLU A 58 -1.88 8.86 -35.64
C GLU A 58 -1.30 8.08 -36.84
N ARG A 59 -1.21 6.74 -36.73
CA ARG A 59 -0.79 5.88 -37.84
C ARG A 59 -1.85 5.81 -38.94
N GLU A 60 -3.14 5.81 -38.60
CA GLU A 60 -4.22 5.90 -39.59
C GLU A 60 -4.17 7.23 -40.35
N ASP A 61 -4.02 8.36 -39.65
CA ASP A 61 -3.87 9.68 -40.27
C ASP A 61 -2.67 9.73 -41.23
N SER A 62 -1.51 9.21 -40.79
CA SER A 62 -0.31 9.09 -41.63
C SER A 62 -0.51 8.17 -42.84
N ALA A 63 -1.25 7.07 -42.67
CA ALA A 63 -1.57 6.14 -43.74
C ALA A 63 -2.47 6.78 -44.79
N ILE A 64 -3.49 7.54 -44.37
CA ILE A 64 -4.35 8.30 -45.28
C ILE A 64 -3.51 9.27 -46.13
N LEU A 65 -2.57 9.98 -45.52
CA LEU A 65 -1.66 10.88 -46.25
C LEU A 65 -0.75 10.11 -47.24
N LEU A 66 -0.19 8.95 -46.85
CA LEU A 66 0.58 8.10 -47.76
C LEU A 66 -0.23 7.62 -48.97
N LEU A 67 -1.51 7.32 -48.78
CA LEU A 67 -2.42 6.95 -49.85
C LEU A 67 -2.64 8.11 -50.83
N LEU A 68 -2.79 9.33 -50.32
CA LEU A 68 -2.91 10.55 -51.15
C LEU A 68 -1.62 10.88 -51.92
N LEU A 69 -0.45 10.46 -51.41
CA LEU A 69 0.85 10.60 -52.07
C LEU A 69 1.12 9.49 -53.11
N GLY A 70 0.19 8.55 -53.31
CA GLY A 70 0.29 7.49 -54.30
C GLY A 70 0.94 6.20 -53.81
N ASN A 71 1.37 6.13 -52.54
CA ASN A 71 1.94 4.92 -51.96
C ASN A 71 0.85 3.97 -51.45
N ARG A 72 0.09 3.41 -52.40
CA ARG A 72 -1.19 2.73 -52.13
C ARG A 72 -1.06 1.46 -51.29
N GLN A 73 -0.15 0.57 -51.67
CA GLN A 73 -0.03 -0.73 -51.02
C GLN A 73 0.41 -0.57 -49.56
N GLU A 74 1.39 0.29 -49.32
CA GLU A 74 1.90 0.56 -47.99
C GLU A 74 0.84 1.24 -47.12
N GLY A 75 0.17 2.28 -47.64
CA GLY A 75 -0.89 2.98 -46.90
C GLY A 75 -2.05 2.06 -46.50
N ILE A 76 -2.53 1.18 -47.38
CA ILE A 76 -3.61 0.22 -47.05
C ILE A 76 -3.16 -0.76 -45.95
N ASN A 77 -1.93 -1.27 -46.05
CA ASN A 77 -1.39 -2.19 -45.06
C ASN A 77 -1.25 -1.53 -43.69
N ILE A 78 -0.76 -0.28 -43.64
CA ILE A 78 -0.65 0.48 -42.39
C ILE A 78 -2.05 0.73 -41.82
N LEU A 79 -3.01 1.18 -42.63
CA LEU A 79 -4.38 1.46 -42.21
C LEU A 79 -5.05 0.24 -41.57
N ALA A 80 -4.97 -0.93 -42.21
CA ALA A 80 -5.52 -2.17 -41.66
C ALA A 80 -4.84 -2.60 -40.35
N SER A 81 -3.52 -2.43 -40.25
CA SER A 81 -2.78 -2.76 -39.02
C SER A 81 -3.09 -1.79 -37.87
N ALA A 82 -3.30 -0.52 -38.19
CA ALA A 82 -3.62 0.52 -37.22
C ALA A 82 -5.06 0.40 -36.73
N ASP A 83 -6.02 0.09 -37.61
CA ASP A 83 -7.41 -0.18 -37.26
C ASP A 83 -7.53 -1.34 -36.24
N SER A 84 -6.85 -2.46 -36.52
CA SER A 84 -6.77 -3.59 -35.61
C SER A 84 -6.16 -3.22 -34.25
N LEU A 85 -5.13 -2.38 -34.25
CA LEU A 85 -4.48 -1.91 -33.03
C LEU A 85 -5.39 -0.98 -32.22
N PHE A 86 -6.13 -0.10 -32.89
CA PHE A 86 -7.11 0.78 -32.25
C PHE A 86 -8.21 -0.04 -31.57
N GLU A 87 -8.82 -0.99 -32.29
CA GLU A 87 -9.89 -1.85 -31.76
C GLU A 87 -9.42 -2.68 -30.56
N SER A 88 -8.17 -3.17 -30.60
CA SER A 88 -7.55 -3.85 -29.46
C SER A 88 -7.42 -2.93 -28.24
N GLY A 89 -6.88 -1.71 -28.43
CA GLY A 89 -6.79 -0.70 -27.37
C GLY A 89 -8.17 -0.30 -26.83
N PHE A 90 -9.15 -0.15 -27.70
CA PHE A 90 -10.53 0.17 -27.33
C PHE A 90 -11.17 -0.94 -26.50
N ALA A 91 -10.99 -2.21 -26.89
CA ALA A 91 -11.47 -3.36 -26.12
C ALA A 91 -10.83 -3.43 -24.73
N ALA A 92 -9.52 -3.17 -24.65
CA ALA A 92 -8.81 -3.12 -23.36
C ALA A 92 -9.35 -2.01 -22.45
N ALA A 93 -9.52 -0.79 -22.97
CA ALA A 93 -10.07 0.32 -22.20
C ALA A 93 -11.53 0.08 -21.76
N ARG A 94 -12.36 -0.47 -22.66
CA ARG A 94 -13.78 -0.78 -22.37
C ARG A 94 -13.95 -1.88 -21.32
N ASN A 95 -13.07 -2.87 -21.30
CA ASN A 95 -13.11 -3.95 -20.31
C ASN A 95 -12.52 -3.54 -18.95
N ASN A 96 -11.92 -2.35 -18.87
CA ASN A 96 -11.23 -1.85 -17.69
C ASN A 96 -11.81 -0.51 -17.20
N VAL A 97 -13.12 -0.32 -17.36
CA VAL A 97 -13.84 0.86 -16.85
C VAL A 97 -13.91 0.77 -15.32
N THR A 98 -13.14 1.62 -14.66
CA THR A 98 -13.00 1.63 -13.19
C THR A 98 -13.31 2.99 -12.57
N ILE A 99 -13.33 4.06 -13.38
CA ILE A 99 -13.47 5.44 -12.92
C ILE A 99 -14.83 6.02 -13.32
N ALA A 100 -15.43 6.81 -12.42
CA ALA A 100 -16.65 7.55 -12.72
C ALA A 100 -16.43 8.53 -13.90
N GLY A 101 -17.32 8.48 -14.90
CA GLY A 101 -17.23 9.29 -16.11
C GLY A 101 -16.42 8.67 -17.26
N GLU A 102 -15.65 7.60 -16.99
CA GLU A 102 -14.88 6.88 -18.01
C GLU A 102 -15.78 6.23 -19.06
N GLN A 103 -16.89 5.61 -18.64
CA GLN A 103 -17.85 4.97 -19.55
C GLN A 103 -18.38 5.94 -20.62
N ALA A 104 -18.72 7.17 -20.24
CA ALA A 104 -19.24 8.17 -21.17
C ALA A 104 -18.20 8.58 -22.24
N LEU A 105 -16.92 8.65 -21.85
CA LEU A 105 -15.83 8.92 -22.78
C LEU A 105 -15.61 7.73 -23.73
N ILE A 106 -15.63 6.49 -23.21
CA ILE A 106 -15.51 5.27 -24.02
C ILE A 106 -16.64 5.19 -25.06
N ASP A 107 -17.88 5.48 -24.66
CA ASP A 107 -19.02 5.48 -25.59
C ASP A 107 -18.88 6.58 -26.66
N SER A 108 -18.37 7.77 -26.28
CA SER A 108 -18.10 8.85 -27.23
C SER A 108 -16.98 8.49 -28.22
N ILE A 109 -15.88 7.90 -27.73
CA ILE A 109 -14.76 7.41 -28.55
C ILE A 109 -15.25 6.40 -29.57
N LYS A 110 -16.11 5.46 -29.17
CA LYS A 110 -16.68 4.46 -30.08
C LYS A 110 -17.41 5.11 -31.25
N VAL A 111 -18.30 6.06 -30.96
CA VAL A 111 -19.09 6.75 -32.00
C VAL A 111 -18.18 7.59 -32.91
N GLN A 112 -17.26 8.36 -32.32
CA GLN A 112 -16.33 9.20 -33.08
C GLN A 112 -15.40 8.35 -33.96
N TYR A 113 -14.90 7.23 -33.45
CA TYR A 113 -14.04 6.34 -34.21
C TYR A 113 -14.77 5.65 -35.35
N GLN A 114 -15.99 5.17 -35.13
CA GLN A 114 -16.80 4.60 -36.21
C GLN A 114 -17.09 5.62 -37.32
N ALA A 115 -17.41 6.87 -36.94
CA ALA A 115 -17.57 7.95 -37.90
C ALA A 115 -16.27 8.25 -38.66
N TYR A 116 -15.15 8.34 -37.95
CA TYR A 116 -13.82 8.53 -38.55
C TYR A 116 -13.45 7.42 -39.54
N LYS A 117 -13.67 6.16 -39.14
CA LYS A 117 -13.44 4.96 -39.95
C LYS A 117 -14.23 4.99 -41.24
N HIS A 118 -15.52 5.32 -41.17
CA HIS A 118 -16.36 5.43 -42.36
C HIS A 118 -15.85 6.47 -43.37
N LEU A 119 -15.20 7.55 -42.92
CA LEU A 119 -14.68 8.60 -43.80
C LEU A 119 -13.53 8.13 -44.66
N TRP A 120 -12.67 7.22 -44.18
CA TRP A 120 -11.58 6.68 -45.00
C TRP A 120 -11.94 5.35 -45.66
N GLU A 121 -12.89 4.56 -45.14
CA GLU A 121 -13.34 3.32 -45.77
C GLU A 121 -14.07 3.53 -47.11
N ASN A 122 -14.85 4.62 -47.24
CA ASN A 122 -15.78 4.84 -48.36
C ASN A 122 -15.09 5.42 -49.62
N PRO A 123 -14.30 6.51 -49.54
CA PRO A 123 -13.63 7.11 -50.69
C PRO A 123 -12.48 6.25 -51.24
N MET A 124 -11.89 5.40 -50.39
CA MET A 124 -10.80 4.51 -50.79
C MET A 124 -11.29 3.25 -51.54
N LYS A 125 -12.59 2.97 -51.50
CA LYS A 125 -13.22 1.84 -52.22
C LYS A 125 -13.77 2.25 -53.59
N ASP A 126 -14.45 3.40 -53.70
CA ASP A 126 -15.22 3.71 -54.92
C ASP A 126 -14.77 4.95 -55.73
N HIS A 127 -14.21 6.02 -55.16
CA HIS A 127 -14.02 7.31 -55.89
C HIS A 127 -12.58 7.87 -55.74
N GLN A 128 -11.60 7.12 -56.26
CA GLN A 128 -10.16 7.46 -56.25
C GLN A 128 -9.76 8.82 -56.85
N ARG A 129 -10.61 9.47 -57.66
CA ARG A 129 -10.27 10.73 -58.33
C ARG A 129 -10.60 11.98 -57.50
N GLU A 130 -11.34 11.85 -56.40
CA GLU A 130 -11.80 12.98 -55.58
C GLU A 130 -11.01 13.15 -54.27
N ALA A 131 -10.34 12.09 -53.79
CA ALA A 131 -9.48 12.14 -52.61
C ALA A 131 -8.16 12.85 -52.93
N ASN A 132 -8.06 14.12 -52.55
CA ASN A 132 -6.86 14.95 -52.62
C ASN A 132 -6.57 15.60 -51.25
N LEU A 133 -5.51 16.40 -51.15
CA LEU A 133 -5.18 17.09 -49.90
C LEU A 133 -6.30 18.01 -49.40
N ASN A 134 -7.07 18.65 -50.29
CA ASN A 134 -8.20 19.48 -49.89
C ASN A 134 -9.30 18.63 -49.23
N TRP A 135 -9.59 17.45 -49.78
CA TRP A 135 -10.51 16.50 -49.18
C TRP A 135 -10.05 16.08 -47.79
N TYR A 136 -8.75 15.80 -47.61
CA TYR A 136 -8.17 15.46 -46.30
C TYR A 136 -8.41 16.57 -45.26
N PHE A 137 -8.05 17.81 -45.58
CA PHE A 137 -8.20 18.93 -44.63
C PHE A 137 -9.67 19.22 -44.31
N GLN A 138 -10.58 19.03 -45.28
CA GLN A 138 -12.01 19.29 -45.08
C GLN A 138 -12.72 18.17 -44.33
N ASN A 139 -12.36 16.90 -44.57
CA ASN A 139 -13.16 15.76 -44.12
C ASN A 139 -12.46 14.87 -43.08
N ILE A 140 -11.13 14.73 -43.12
CA ILE A 140 -10.39 13.80 -42.25
C ILE A 140 -9.75 14.51 -41.05
N HIS A 141 -9.11 15.66 -41.30
CA HIS A 141 -8.27 16.30 -40.29
C HIS A 141 -9.05 16.74 -39.05
N THR A 142 -10.25 17.30 -39.23
CA THR A 142 -11.08 17.75 -38.10
C THR A 142 -11.59 16.58 -37.24
N PRO A 143 -12.25 15.55 -37.81
CA PRO A 143 -12.63 14.36 -37.03
C PRO A 143 -11.47 13.64 -36.35
N PHE A 144 -10.28 13.60 -36.99
CA PHE A 144 -9.06 13.08 -36.37
C PHE A 144 -8.69 13.87 -35.10
N LEU A 145 -8.65 15.21 -35.18
CA LEU A 145 -8.31 16.06 -34.03
C LEU A 145 -9.33 15.96 -32.91
N ASP A 146 -10.62 15.87 -33.24
CA ASP A 146 -11.70 15.73 -32.26
C ASP A 146 -11.59 14.41 -31.50
N LEU A 147 -11.39 13.31 -32.22
CA LEU A 147 -11.18 11.99 -31.62
C LEU A 147 -9.91 11.95 -30.76
N LYS A 148 -8.81 12.50 -31.28
CA LYS A 148 -7.55 12.61 -30.53
C LYS A 148 -7.71 13.43 -29.25
N THR A 149 -8.52 14.48 -29.29
CA THR A 149 -8.83 15.30 -28.11
C THR A 149 -9.64 14.50 -27.10
N THR A 150 -10.65 13.76 -27.53
CA THR A 150 -11.45 12.90 -26.64
C THR A 150 -10.58 11.81 -25.99
N LEU A 151 -9.68 11.18 -26.73
CA LEU A 151 -8.70 10.23 -26.19
C LEU A 151 -7.76 10.88 -25.17
N ARG A 152 -7.29 12.11 -25.41
CA ARG A 152 -6.48 12.86 -24.44
C ARG A 152 -7.26 13.19 -23.17
N VAL A 153 -8.56 13.48 -23.27
CA VAL A 153 -9.42 13.69 -22.10
C VAL A 153 -9.52 12.41 -21.28
N LEU A 154 -9.72 11.25 -21.92
CA LEU A 154 -9.71 9.95 -21.25
C LEU A 154 -8.36 9.65 -20.56
N MET A 155 -7.25 9.90 -21.24
CA MET A 155 -5.91 9.74 -20.67
C MET A 155 -5.70 10.67 -19.47
N THR A 156 -6.16 11.93 -19.58
CA THR A 156 -6.06 12.92 -18.49
C THR A 156 -6.89 12.52 -17.28
N LEU A 157 -8.11 12.01 -17.48
CA LEU A 157 -8.97 11.50 -16.42
C LEU A 157 -8.28 10.38 -15.64
N ASN A 158 -7.72 9.40 -16.36
CA ASN A 158 -6.97 8.30 -15.79
C ASN A 158 -5.72 8.78 -15.01
N HIS A 159 -4.91 9.68 -15.59
CA HIS A 159 -3.75 10.24 -14.90
C HIS A 159 -4.12 11.02 -13.63
N GLN A 160 -5.16 11.85 -13.67
CA GLN A 160 -5.60 12.60 -12.49
C GLN A 160 -6.11 11.68 -11.39
N PHE A 161 -6.84 10.63 -11.75
CA PHE A 161 -7.32 9.64 -10.80
C PHE A 161 -6.15 8.88 -10.16
N MET A 162 -5.16 8.46 -10.95
CA MET A 162 -3.93 7.83 -10.45
C MET A 162 -3.17 8.74 -9.48
N PHE A 163 -3.00 10.02 -9.83
CA PHE A 163 -2.29 10.99 -8.97
C PHE A 163 -3.02 11.25 -7.65
N ARG A 164 -4.35 11.46 -7.70
CA ARG A 164 -5.17 11.64 -6.49
C ARG A 164 -5.16 10.39 -5.62
N THR A 165 -5.29 9.21 -6.21
CA THR A 165 -5.23 7.94 -5.49
C THR A 165 -3.87 7.75 -4.81
N ALA A 166 -2.77 8.07 -5.50
CA ALA A 166 -1.43 8.01 -4.93
C ALA A 166 -1.27 9.01 -3.75
N SER A 167 -1.80 10.23 -3.89
CA SER A 167 -1.79 11.24 -2.82
C SER A 167 -2.60 10.78 -1.60
N ASP A 168 -3.83 10.31 -1.80
CA ASP A 168 -4.70 9.80 -0.73
C ASP A 168 -4.07 8.57 -0.04
N MET A 169 -3.30 7.77 -0.77
CA MET A 169 -2.58 6.63 -0.24
C MET A 169 -1.41 7.03 0.65
N ASN A 170 -0.72 8.13 0.36
CA ASN A 170 0.30 8.66 1.25
C ASN A 170 -0.28 9.07 2.61
N ASP A 171 -1.44 9.73 2.59
CA ASP A 171 -2.13 10.15 3.81
C ASP A 171 -2.71 8.95 4.60
N LYS A 172 -3.23 7.94 3.89
CA LYS A 172 -3.68 6.68 4.51
C LYS A 172 -2.52 5.88 5.08
N ALA A 173 -1.36 5.84 4.41
CA ALA A 173 -0.16 5.14 4.90
C ALA A 173 0.33 5.72 6.22
N ASN A 174 0.36 7.05 6.34
CA ASN A 174 0.71 7.71 7.60
C ASN A 174 -0.25 7.35 8.74
N ARG A 175 -1.55 7.24 8.46
CA ARG A 175 -2.54 6.79 9.45
C ARG A 175 -2.44 5.31 9.78
N ALA A 176 -2.12 4.45 8.81
CA ALA A 176 -1.99 3.00 8.99
C ALA A 176 -0.83 2.63 9.93
N ILE A 177 0.19 3.49 10.05
CA ILE A 177 1.33 3.30 10.96
C ILE A 177 0.98 3.64 12.41
N MET A 178 -0.05 4.48 12.66
CA MET A 178 -0.38 4.99 14.00
C MET A 178 -0.66 3.91 15.06
N PRO A 179 -1.42 2.82 14.78
CA PRO A 179 -1.61 1.75 15.76
C PRO A 179 -0.30 1.08 16.18
N GLY A 180 0.65 0.94 15.24
CA GLY A 180 1.98 0.40 15.53
C GLY A 180 2.80 1.33 16.43
N VAL A 181 2.79 2.64 16.16
CA VAL A 181 3.45 3.65 17.00
C VAL A 181 2.89 3.66 18.42
N VAL A 182 1.56 3.66 18.55
CA VAL A 182 0.88 3.61 19.86
C VAL A 182 1.24 2.34 20.62
N ALA A 183 1.30 1.19 19.93
CA ALA A 183 1.69 -0.07 20.56
C ALA A 183 3.15 -0.08 21.04
N VAL A 184 4.09 0.49 20.26
CA VAL A 184 5.50 0.63 20.66
C VAL A 184 5.61 1.54 21.89
N LEU A 185 4.93 2.69 21.90
CA LEU A 185 4.91 3.59 23.05
C LEU A 185 4.34 2.91 24.30
N ALA A 186 3.22 2.18 24.15
CA ALA A 186 2.62 1.42 25.25
C ALA A 186 3.58 0.34 25.78
N ALA A 187 4.29 -0.37 24.89
CA ALA A 187 5.28 -1.37 25.27
C ALA A 187 6.47 -0.75 26.02
N LEU A 188 6.94 0.45 25.63
CA LEU A 188 8.00 1.17 26.33
C LEU A 188 7.57 1.56 27.76
N ILE A 189 6.36 2.12 27.89
CA ILE A 189 5.80 2.49 29.21
C ILE A 189 5.65 1.24 30.08
N PHE A 190 5.08 0.17 29.53
CA PHE A 190 4.92 -1.10 30.24
C PHE A 190 6.27 -1.69 30.67
N THR A 191 7.29 -1.62 29.81
CA THR A 191 8.66 -2.09 30.14
C THR A 191 9.25 -1.29 31.30
N ALA A 192 9.08 0.04 31.30
CA ALA A 192 9.56 0.89 32.38
C ALA A 192 8.86 0.58 33.72
N LEU A 193 7.52 0.43 33.71
CA LEU A 193 6.74 0.04 34.88
C LEU A 193 7.12 -1.36 35.38
N PHE A 194 7.27 -2.32 34.48
CA PHE A 194 7.67 -3.69 34.81
C PHE A 194 9.07 -3.71 35.43
N SER A 195 10.02 -2.96 34.86
CA SER A 195 11.37 -2.81 35.41
C SER A 195 11.34 -2.21 36.83
N HIS A 196 10.51 -1.18 37.05
CA HIS A 196 10.32 -0.58 38.37
C HIS A 196 9.76 -1.60 39.38
N PHE A 197 8.74 -2.37 39.01
CA PHE A 197 8.18 -3.40 39.88
C PHE A 197 9.16 -4.54 40.18
N VAL A 198 9.96 -4.97 39.20
CA VAL A 198 11.03 -5.94 39.43
C VAL A 198 12.03 -5.40 40.45
N HIS A 199 12.42 -4.14 40.33
CA HIS A 199 13.34 -3.52 41.27
C HIS A 199 12.77 -3.47 42.70
N VAL A 200 11.53 -2.98 42.87
CA VAL A 200 10.90 -2.80 44.18
C VAL A 200 10.58 -4.12 44.86
N TYR A 201 10.00 -5.09 44.15
CA TYR A 201 9.48 -6.33 44.74
C TYR A 201 10.46 -7.49 44.73
N PHE A 202 11.55 -7.43 43.96
CA PHE A 202 12.50 -8.55 43.86
C PHE A 202 13.93 -8.09 44.21
N VAL A 203 14.47 -7.11 43.50
CA VAL A 203 15.88 -6.70 43.65
C VAL A 203 16.15 -6.09 45.02
N ASN A 204 15.35 -5.10 45.45
CA ASN A 204 15.50 -4.44 46.74
C ASN A 204 15.41 -5.41 47.94
N PRO A 205 14.41 -6.29 48.02
CA PRO A 205 14.34 -7.32 49.05
C PRO A 205 15.57 -8.22 49.10
N ILE A 206 16.07 -8.70 47.95
CA ILE A 206 17.27 -9.53 47.87
C ILE A 206 18.50 -8.78 48.38
N ILE A 207 18.66 -7.50 47.98
CA ILE A 207 19.76 -6.64 48.46
C ILE A 207 19.67 -6.45 49.98
N LYS A 208 18.46 -6.19 50.52
CA LYS A 208 18.24 -6.05 51.97
C LYS A 208 18.60 -7.31 52.74
N ILE A 209 18.14 -8.49 52.28
CA ILE A 209 18.50 -9.79 52.87
C ILE A 209 20.03 -9.94 52.89
N ASN A 210 20.68 -9.76 51.74
CA ASN A 210 22.13 -9.95 51.62
C ASN A 210 22.92 -8.99 52.53
N LYS A 211 22.50 -7.72 52.60
CA LYS A 211 23.11 -6.73 53.51
C LYS A 211 22.95 -7.12 54.98
N SER A 212 21.78 -7.62 55.37
CA SER A 212 21.56 -8.07 56.74
C SER A 212 22.34 -9.34 57.07
N ILE A 213 22.48 -10.29 56.14
CA ILE A 213 23.32 -11.48 56.32
C ILE A 213 24.77 -11.05 56.57
N LYS A 214 25.33 -10.13 55.77
CA LYS A 214 26.69 -9.61 55.99
C LYS A 214 26.85 -8.97 57.37
N ASN A 215 25.88 -8.16 57.81
CA ASN A 215 25.92 -7.56 59.15
C ASN A 215 25.89 -8.61 60.28
N VAL A 216 25.14 -9.70 60.11
CA VAL A 216 25.13 -10.82 61.08
C VAL A 216 26.51 -11.49 61.12
N LEU A 217 27.11 -11.76 59.96
CA LEU A 217 28.41 -12.43 59.85
C LEU A 217 29.56 -11.56 60.39
N ASP A 218 29.62 -10.30 59.99
CA ASP A 218 30.76 -9.41 60.26
C ASP A 218 30.66 -8.77 61.67
N HIS A 219 29.44 -8.50 62.15
CA HIS A 219 29.21 -7.69 63.36
C HIS A 219 28.37 -8.40 64.44
N ARG A 220 28.02 -9.68 64.25
CA ARG A 220 27.09 -10.44 65.13
C ARG A 220 25.76 -9.71 65.40
N ALA A 221 25.34 -8.86 64.47
CA ALA A 221 24.09 -8.13 64.57
C ALA A 221 22.87 -9.07 64.42
N ALA A 222 21.69 -8.63 64.85
CA ALA A 222 20.45 -9.40 64.67
C ALA A 222 19.93 -9.29 63.24
N PHE A 223 19.53 -10.41 62.63
CA PHE A 223 18.80 -10.36 61.36
C PHE A 223 17.41 -9.76 61.58
N THR A 224 17.12 -8.61 60.97
CA THR A 224 15.88 -7.85 61.18
C THR A 224 15.32 -7.35 59.86
N VAL A 225 15.25 -8.23 58.86
CA VAL A 225 14.62 -7.92 57.58
C VAL A 225 13.19 -8.45 57.58
N GLU A 226 12.24 -7.53 57.61
CA GLU A 226 10.83 -7.83 57.39
C GLU A 226 10.51 -7.61 55.91
N ILE A 227 9.93 -8.62 55.26
CA ILE A 227 9.55 -8.58 53.85
C ILE A 227 8.07 -8.86 53.77
N GLU A 228 7.33 -7.93 53.18
CA GLU A 228 5.87 -7.97 53.07
C GLU A 228 5.36 -8.92 51.97
N THR A 229 6.26 -9.52 51.17
CA THR A 229 5.87 -10.42 50.09
C THR A 229 5.62 -11.84 50.60
N ASN A 230 4.47 -12.43 50.26
CA ASN A 230 4.13 -13.83 50.56
C ASN A 230 4.68 -14.82 49.49
N ASP A 231 5.77 -14.46 48.81
CA ASP A 231 6.45 -15.32 47.84
C ASP A 231 7.75 -15.89 48.43
N GLU A 232 8.48 -16.66 47.63
CA GLU A 232 9.69 -17.37 48.03
C GLU A 232 10.76 -16.46 48.65
N ILE A 233 10.76 -15.16 48.33
CA ILE A 233 11.66 -14.17 48.95
C ILE A 233 11.26 -13.92 50.41
N GLY A 234 9.97 -13.78 50.71
CA GLY A 234 9.48 -13.63 52.07
C GLY A 234 9.66 -14.90 52.90
N GLU A 235 9.42 -16.07 52.30
CA GLU A 235 9.67 -17.36 52.93
C GLU A 235 11.17 -17.53 53.30
N LEU A 236 12.07 -17.11 52.41
CA LEU A 236 13.51 -17.10 52.67
C LEU A 236 13.88 -16.15 53.82
N ALA A 237 13.35 -14.91 53.84
CA ALA A 237 13.62 -13.97 54.91
C ALA A 237 13.10 -14.44 56.27
N SER A 238 11.89 -15.00 56.33
CA SER A 238 11.34 -15.62 57.54
C SER A 238 12.21 -16.79 58.02
N SER A 239 12.64 -17.66 57.11
CA SER A 239 13.50 -18.80 57.44
C SER A 239 14.87 -18.36 57.98
N LEU A 240 15.48 -17.34 57.36
CA LEU A 240 16.74 -16.75 57.82
C LEU A 240 16.60 -16.06 59.18
N ASN A 241 15.48 -15.38 59.44
CA ASN A 241 15.21 -14.76 60.73
C ASN A 241 15.13 -15.81 61.86
N LYS A 242 14.39 -16.91 61.62
CA LYS A 242 14.33 -18.05 62.55
C LYS A 242 15.70 -18.69 62.77
N LEU A 243 16.48 -18.88 61.72
CA LEU A 243 17.83 -19.42 61.81
C LEU A 243 18.76 -18.50 62.62
N SER A 244 18.74 -17.20 62.35
CA SER A 244 19.54 -16.21 63.11
C SER A 244 19.16 -16.16 64.59
N ALA A 245 17.89 -16.41 64.93
CA ALA A 245 17.45 -16.48 66.32
C ALA A 245 18.05 -17.67 67.08
N LEU A 246 18.34 -18.79 66.40
CA LEU A 246 18.98 -19.95 67.01
C LEU A 246 20.44 -19.70 67.39
N PHE A 247 21.16 -18.85 66.65
CA PHE A 247 22.56 -18.49 66.94
C PHE A 247 22.72 -17.42 68.03
N LYS A 248 21.61 -16.88 68.55
CA LYS A 248 21.61 -15.90 69.65
C LYS A 248 21.53 -16.52 71.04
N ASN A 249 21.35 -17.84 71.14
CA ASN A 249 21.48 -18.65 72.35
C ASN A 249 22.82 -19.36 72.37
#